data_AF-A0A7V3P8Z4-F1
#
_entry.id   AF-A0A7V3P8Z4-F1
#
_cell.length_a   1.000
_cell.length_b   1.000
_cell.length_c   1.000
_cell.angle_alpha   90.00
_cell.angle_beta   90.00
_cell.angle_gamma   90.00
#
_symmetry.space_group_name_H-M   'P 1'
#
loop_
_entity.id
_entity.type
_entity.pdbx_description
1 polymer ?
#
loop_
_entity_poly.entity_id
_entity_poly.type
_entity_poly.pdbx_seq_one_letter_code
_entity_poly.pdbx_strand_id
1 'polypeptide(L)'
;VGVLCQRMALGDYDSSGRRRPVPSRYPDFTIECDQVIAAVGQALDAKQLVGDLEVELADGWFKINPGTGATNVEWLFAGGDAATGPASVVEAVAAGEKAAVAIDRYFTGEEHAFWRREVAVDTYFDPDAEPVSTPRARVAYLDPTTRARTFEEVELSWDMETACAEAKRCLRCDYGKIPVGEQPEQAEPATVFAGAATPVSISPTVDVEGGVN
;
A
#
# COMPACT_ATOMS: atom_id res chain seq x y z
N VAL A 1 -22.05 -5.51 32.04
CA VAL A 1 -22.06 -5.94 30.63
C VAL A 1 -20.75 -5.47 30.02
N GLY A 2 -20.10 -6.26 29.18
CA GLY A 2 -18.78 -5.93 28.63
C GLY A 2 -18.23 -7.05 27.78
N VAL A 3 -17.04 -6.85 27.21
CA VAL A 3 -16.35 -7.83 26.38
C VAL A 3 -15.21 -8.46 27.16
N LEU A 4 -15.22 -9.79 27.28
CA LEU A 4 -14.10 -10.55 27.84
C LEU A 4 -13.00 -10.66 26.77
N CYS A 5 -11.80 -10.24 27.11
CA CYS A 5 -10.64 -10.21 26.23
C CYS A 5 -9.48 -11.01 26.83
N GLN A 6 -8.79 -11.78 25.99
CA GLN A 6 -7.52 -12.40 26.34
C GLN A 6 -6.36 -11.46 26.04
N ARG A 7 -5.38 -11.39 26.95
CA ARG A 7 -4.16 -10.61 26.73
C ARG A 7 -3.23 -11.34 25.77
N MET A 8 -2.78 -10.65 24.73
CA MET A 8 -1.81 -11.16 23.75
C MET A 8 -0.41 -10.61 24.01
N ALA A 9 0.61 -11.37 23.61
CA ALA A 9 2.02 -10.98 23.58
C ALA A 9 2.59 -11.15 22.16
N LEU A 10 3.72 -10.50 21.86
CA LEU A 10 4.39 -10.65 20.57
C LEU A 10 5.24 -11.93 20.57
N GLY A 11 4.90 -12.86 19.68
CA GLY A 11 5.68 -14.07 19.39
C GLY A 11 6.73 -13.84 18.32
N ASP A 12 7.05 -14.90 17.58
CA ASP A 12 8.05 -14.87 16.52
C ASP A 12 7.56 -14.13 15.26
N TYR A 13 8.51 -13.77 14.40
CA TYR A 13 8.24 -13.23 13.08
C TYR A 13 7.64 -14.30 12.16
N ASP A 14 6.61 -13.93 11.42
CA ASP A 14 6.11 -14.72 10.29
C ASP A 14 6.88 -14.41 9.00
N SER A 15 6.53 -15.10 7.91
CA SER A 15 7.13 -14.92 6.59
C SER A 15 6.90 -13.53 5.99
N SER A 16 5.96 -12.73 6.50
CA SER A 16 5.76 -11.33 6.11
C SER A 16 6.65 -10.35 6.87
N GLY A 17 7.40 -10.84 7.86
CA GLY A 17 8.17 -9.98 8.77
C GLY A 17 7.32 -9.35 9.88
N ARG A 18 6.08 -9.81 10.08
CA ARG A 18 5.22 -9.36 11.18
C ARG A 18 5.33 -10.32 12.35
N ARG A 19 5.34 -9.80 13.59
CA ARG A 19 5.31 -10.64 14.79
C ARG A 19 3.91 -11.20 15.02
N ARG A 20 3.80 -12.52 15.21
CA ARG A 20 2.52 -13.18 15.47
C ARG A 20 2.02 -12.87 16.89
N PRO A 21 0.73 -12.53 17.09
CA PRO A 21 0.18 -12.44 18.42
C PRO A 21 0.04 -13.84 19.02
N VAL A 22 0.51 -14.04 20.25
CA VAL A 22 0.37 -15.28 21.01
C VAL A 22 -0.33 -15.01 22.36
N PRO A 23 -1.15 -15.92 22.89
CA PRO A 23 -1.73 -15.75 24.22
C PRO A 23 -0.66 -15.49 25.27
N SER A 24 -0.87 -14.48 26.10
CA SER A 24 0.02 -14.18 27.22
C SER A 24 -0.30 -15.07 28.42
N ARG A 25 0.62 -15.10 29.39
CA ARG A 25 0.40 -15.77 30.69
C ARG A 25 -0.50 -14.99 31.66
N TYR A 26 -0.86 -13.75 31.31
CA TYR A 26 -1.69 -12.92 32.17
C TYR A 26 -3.17 -13.30 32.01
N PRO A 27 -3.97 -13.18 33.08
CA PRO A 27 -5.39 -13.54 33.02
C PRO A 27 -6.15 -12.66 32.03
N ASP A 28 -7.25 -13.22 31.53
CA ASP A 28 -8.24 -12.50 30.74
C ASP A 28 -8.81 -11.32 31.55
N PHE A 29 -9.29 -10.31 30.85
CA PHE A 29 -9.85 -9.10 31.44
C PHE A 29 -11.11 -8.69 30.71
N THR A 30 -12.02 -8.03 31.41
CA THR A 30 -13.25 -7.53 30.82
C THR A 30 -13.10 -6.04 30.53
N ILE A 31 -13.40 -5.64 29.30
CA ILE A 31 -13.60 -4.23 28.94
C ILE A 31 -15.08 -3.94 29.15
N GLU A 32 -15.41 -3.08 30.11
CA GLU A 32 -16.79 -2.64 30.32
C GLU A 32 -17.25 -1.80 29.13
N CYS A 33 -18.34 -2.21 28.51
CA CYS A 33 -18.97 -1.49 27.41
C CYS A 33 -20.43 -1.91 27.26
N ASP A 34 -21.21 -1.02 26.65
CA ASP A 34 -22.59 -1.21 26.23
C ASP A 34 -22.72 -1.40 24.71
N GLN A 35 -21.72 -0.95 23.94
CA GLN A 35 -21.64 -1.10 22.48
C GLN A 35 -20.31 -1.72 22.04
N VAL A 36 -20.38 -2.59 21.04
CA VAL A 36 -19.22 -3.21 20.38
C VAL A 36 -19.34 -2.99 18.88
N ILE A 37 -18.30 -2.42 18.27
CA ILE A 37 -18.19 -2.24 16.81
C ILE A 37 -17.09 -3.17 16.30
N ALA A 38 -17.46 -4.18 15.52
CA ALA A 38 -16.50 -5.12 14.94
C ALA A 38 -15.90 -4.53 13.65
N ALA A 39 -14.63 -4.15 13.70
CA ALA A 39 -13.86 -3.63 12.57
C ALA A 39 -12.67 -4.55 12.22
N VAL A 40 -12.93 -5.86 12.14
CA VAL A 40 -11.92 -6.90 11.94
C VAL A 40 -11.60 -7.20 10.46
N GLY A 41 -12.17 -6.40 9.55
CA GLY A 41 -12.03 -6.55 8.11
C GLY A 41 -13.35 -6.95 7.44
N GLN A 42 -13.24 -7.24 6.14
CA GLN A 42 -14.35 -7.62 5.27
C GLN A 42 -13.95 -8.85 4.45
N ALA A 43 -14.95 -9.56 3.93
CA ALA A 43 -14.77 -10.74 3.09
C ALA A 43 -15.67 -10.63 1.86
N LEU A 44 -15.26 -11.27 0.76
CA LEU A 44 -16.05 -11.36 -0.45
C LEU A 44 -17.23 -12.33 -0.26
N ASP A 45 -18.45 -11.85 -0.51
CA ASP A 45 -19.60 -12.73 -0.73
C ASP A 45 -19.74 -13.02 -2.23
N ALA A 46 -18.97 -14.00 -2.71
CA ALA A 46 -18.95 -14.35 -4.13
C ALA A 46 -20.33 -14.82 -4.61
N LYS A 47 -21.03 -15.63 -3.82
CA LYS A 47 -22.34 -16.17 -4.18
C LYS A 47 -23.38 -15.05 -4.35
N GLN A 48 -23.35 -14.03 -3.50
CA GLN A 48 -24.22 -12.88 -3.65
C GLN A 48 -23.94 -12.07 -4.92
N LEU A 49 -22.66 -11.99 -5.35
CA LEU A 49 -22.26 -11.21 -6.52
C LEU A 49 -22.49 -11.93 -7.85
N VAL A 50 -22.16 -13.22 -7.92
CA VAL A 50 -22.15 -13.99 -9.18
C VAL A 50 -23.19 -15.10 -9.24
N GLY A 51 -24.00 -15.26 -8.20
CA GLY A 51 -25.07 -16.27 -8.15
C GLY A 51 -24.51 -17.69 -8.18
N ASP A 52 -24.99 -18.48 -9.15
CA ASP A 52 -24.60 -19.88 -9.35
C ASP A 52 -23.43 -20.04 -10.35
N LEU A 53 -22.79 -18.94 -10.77
CA LEU A 53 -21.61 -19.02 -11.63
C LEU A 53 -20.44 -19.64 -10.86
N GLU A 54 -19.82 -20.65 -11.46
CA GLU A 54 -18.62 -21.30 -10.91
C GLU A 54 -17.38 -20.44 -11.18
N VAL A 55 -17.20 -19.39 -10.38
CA VAL A 55 -16.00 -18.53 -10.44
C VAL A 55 -14.97 -19.02 -9.44
N GLU A 56 -13.75 -19.27 -9.90
CA GLU A 56 -12.66 -19.71 -9.03
C GLU A 56 -12.28 -18.62 -8.02
N LEU A 57 -11.95 -19.04 -6.79
CA LEU A 57 -11.45 -18.16 -5.75
C LEU A 57 -9.99 -18.48 -5.40
N ALA A 58 -9.23 -17.45 -5.04
CA ALA A 58 -7.90 -17.56 -4.45
C ALA A 58 -7.89 -16.74 -3.15
N ASP A 59 -7.53 -17.38 -2.04
CA ASP A 59 -7.48 -16.75 -0.70
C ASP A 59 -8.77 -16.01 -0.28
N GLY A 60 -9.93 -16.48 -0.76
CA GLY A 60 -11.24 -15.90 -0.48
C GLY A 60 -11.68 -14.78 -1.41
N TRP A 61 -10.91 -14.47 -2.46
CA TRP A 61 -11.19 -13.44 -3.47
C TRP A 61 -11.34 -14.05 -4.87
N PHE A 62 -11.91 -13.33 -5.83
CA PHE A 62 -11.98 -13.82 -7.21
C PHE A 62 -10.58 -14.06 -7.77
N LYS A 63 -10.32 -15.28 -8.23
CA LYS A 63 -9.07 -15.62 -8.88
C LYS A 63 -9.06 -14.99 -10.27
N ILE A 64 -8.09 -14.11 -10.50
CA ILE A 64 -7.95 -13.38 -11.76
C ILE A 64 -6.57 -13.56 -12.39
N ASN A 65 -6.48 -13.29 -13.68
CA ASN A 65 -5.22 -12.95 -14.33
C ASN A 65 -4.78 -11.54 -13.87
N PRO A 66 -3.60 -11.37 -13.25
CA PRO A 66 -3.18 -10.08 -12.66
C PRO A 66 -2.90 -8.99 -13.71
N GLY A 67 -2.70 -9.36 -14.98
CA GLY A 67 -2.50 -8.43 -16.08
C GLY A 67 -3.80 -7.87 -16.65
N THR A 68 -4.89 -8.66 -16.63
CA THR A 68 -6.14 -8.33 -17.34
C THR A 68 -7.37 -8.25 -16.44
N GLY A 69 -7.33 -8.80 -15.23
CA GLY A 69 -8.51 -8.94 -14.37
C GLY A 69 -9.49 -10.05 -14.78
N ALA A 70 -9.17 -10.84 -15.82
CA ALA A 70 -10.04 -11.91 -16.30
C ALA A 70 -10.14 -13.06 -15.30
N THR A 71 -11.35 -13.59 -15.09
CA THR A 71 -11.60 -14.80 -14.29
C THR A 71 -11.54 -16.07 -15.15
N ASN A 72 -11.89 -17.22 -14.58
CA ASN A 72 -12.09 -18.46 -15.36
C ASN A 72 -13.35 -18.42 -16.24
N VAL A 73 -14.29 -17.50 -15.96
CA VAL A 73 -15.48 -17.28 -16.80
C VAL A 73 -15.14 -16.21 -17.84
N GLU A 74 -15.22 -16.59 -19.12
CA GLU A 74 -14.67 -15.82 -20.26
C GLU A 74 -15.10 -14.35 -20.31
N TRP A 75 -16.37 -14.06 -20.04
CA TRP A 75 -16.94 -12.71 -20.10
C TRP A 75 -16.87 -11.95 -18.77
N LEU A 76 -16.33 -12.56 -17.72
CA LEU A 76 -16.33 -12.02 -16.36
C LEU A 76 -14.92 -11.58 -15.93
N PHE A 77 -14.84 -10.33 -15.49
CA PHE A 77 -13.63 -9.69 -15.00
C PHE A 77 -13.85 -9.17 -13.58
N ALA A 78 -12.79 -9.11 -12.78
CA ALA A 78 -12.81 -8.54 -11.44
C ALA A 78 -11.58 -7.64 -11.20
N GLY A 79 -11.76 -6.66 -10.32
CA GLY A 79 -10.73 -5.71 -9.91
C GLY A 79 -11.02 -5.14 -8.52
N GLY A 80 -10.02 -4.46 -7.96
CA GLY A 80 -10.07 -3.94 -6.59
C GLY A 80 -10.17 -5.05 -5.54
N ASP A 81 -10.74 -4.70 -4.39
CA ASP A 81 -10.80 -5.60 -3.23
C ASP A 81 -11.41 -6.97 -3.54
N ALA A 82 -12.39 -7.03 -4.46
CA ALA A 82 -13.02 -8.31 -4.85
C ALA A 82 -12.04 -9.30 -5.52
N ALA A 83 -10.90 -8.82 -6.02
CA ALA A 83 -9.89 -9.63 -6.70
C ALA A 83 -8.57 -9.73 -5.92
N THR A 84 -8.12 -8.64 -5.29
CA THR A 84 -6.81 -8.60 -4.58
C THR A 84 -6.93 -8.70 -3.06
N GLY A 85 -8.14 -8.61 -2.52
CA GLY A 85 -8.37 -8.33 -1.10
C GLY A 85 -8.11 -6.86 -0.74
N PRO A 86 -8.31 -6.49 0.54
CA PRO A 86 -8.29 -5.11 1.00
C PRO A 86 -6.98 -4.41 0.66
N ALA A 87 -7.08 -3.39 -0.18
CA ALA A 87 -5.94 -2.67 -0.72
C ALA A 87 -6.17 -1.15 -0.62
N SER A 88 -5.25 -0.37 -1.21
CA SER A 88 -5.45 1.07 -1.34
C SER A 88 -6.46 1.40 -2.44
N VAL A 89 -7.09 2.58 -2.35
CA VAL A 89 -7.97 3.11 -3.40
C VAL A 89 -7.24 3.20 -4.74
N VAL A 90 -5.95 3.54 -4.73
CA VAL A 90 -5.12 3.65 -5.94
C VAL A 90 -4.95 2.29 -6.62
N GLU A 91 -4.73 1.22 -5.85
CA GLU A 91 -4.65 -0.14 -6.39
C GLU A 91 -6.00 -0.60 -6.96
N ALA A 92 -7.11 -0.25 -6.32
CA ALA A 92 -8.43 -0.56 -6.85
C ALA A 92 -8.72 0.16 -8.18
N VAL A 93 -8.36 1.44 -8.28
CA VAL A 93 -8.46 2.21 -9.54
C VAL A 93 -7.58 1.58 -10.62
N ALA A 94 -6.33 1.24 -10.30
CA ALA A 94 -5.42 0.59 -11.25
C ALA A 94 -5.94 -0.78 -11.72
N ALA A 95 -6.53 -1.58 -10.83
CA ALA A 95 -7.14 -2.86 -11.17
C ALA A 95 -8.39 -2.67 -12.06
N GLY A 96 -9.25 -1.71 -11.75
CA GLY A 96 -10.42 -1.39 -12.56
C GLY A 96 -10.05 -0.91 -13.95
N GLU A 97 -9.00 -0.10 -14.07
CA GLU A 97 -8.49 0.39 -15.35
C GLU A 97 -7.90 -0.75 -16.20
N LYS A 98 -7.13 -1.68 -15.60
CA LYS A 98 -6.69 -2.91 -16.28
C LYS A 98 -7.85 -3.77 -16.78
N ALA A 99 -8.88 -3.95 -15.95
CA ALA A 99 -10.07 -4.71 -16.33
C ALA A 99 -10.81 -4.04 -17.49
N ALA A 100 -10.93 -2.71 -17.49
CA ALA A 100 -11.58 -1.95 -18.56
C ALA A 100 -10.87 -2.15 -19.92
N VAL A 101 -9.53 -2.10 -19.93
CA VAL A 101 -8.72 -2.38 -21.14
C VAL A 101 -8.96 -3.81 -21.64
N ALA A 102 -9.04 -4.78 -20.73
CA ALA A 102 -9.25 -6.17 -21.11
C ALA A 102 -10.68 -6.43 -21.62
N ILE A 103 -11.69 -5.77 -21.03
CA ILE A 103 -13.08 -5.82 -21.48
C ILE A 103 -13.22 -5.21 -22.87
N ASP A 104 -12.60 -4.05 -23.12
CA ASP A 104 -12.60 -3.42 -24.44
C ASP A 104 -11.99 -4.33 -25.51
N ARG A 105 -10.83 -4.92 -25.19
CA ARG A 105 -10.18 -5.90 -26.08
C ARG A 105 -11.02 -7.15 -26.29
N TYR A 106 -11.75 -7.61 -25.27
CA TYR A 106 -12.64 -8.77 -25.38
C TYR A 106 -13.79 -8.51 -26.36
N PHE A 107 -14.40 -7.32 -26.33
CA PHE A 107 -15.50 -6.99 -27.23
C PHE A 107 -15.06 -6.64 -28.65
N THR A 108 -13.93 -5.96 -28.79
CA THR A 108 -13.51 -5.36 -30.07
C THR A 108 -12.43 -6.15 -30.80
N GLY A 109 -11.63 -6.93 -30.07
CA GLY A 109 -10.43 -7.59 -30.58
C GLY A 109 -9.23 -6.65 -30.80
N GLU A 110 -9.39 -5.35 -30.52
CA GLU A 110 -8.39 -4.30 -30.74
C GLU A 110 -7.95 -3.66 -29.41
N GLU A 111 -6.89 -2.84 -29.44
CA GLU A 111 -6.37 -2.16 -28.26
C GLU A 111 -6.69 -0.66 -28.33
N HIS A 112 -7.76 -0.22 -27.66
CA HIS A 112 -8.21 1.17 -27.65
C HIS A 112 -7.85 1.95 -26.38
N ALA A 113 -6.84 1.54 -25.61
CA ALA A 113 -6.45 2.20 -24.36
C ALA A 113 -5.78 3.58 -24.59
N PHE A 114 -6.40 4.47 -25.37
CA PHE A 114 -5.89 5.78 -25.77
C PHE A 114 -5.64 6.71 -24.58
N TRP A 115 -6.27 6.44 -23.43
CA TRP A 115 -6.06 7.16 -22.18
C TRP A 115 -4.78 6.75 -21.44
N ARG A 116 -4.20 5.57 -21.73
CA ARG A 116 -2.91 5.12 -21.19
C ARG A 116 -1.72 5.76 -21.91
N ARG A 117 -1.79 7.05 -22.17
CA ARG A 117 -0.65 7.80 -22.69
C ARG A 117 0.25 8.20 -21.53
N GLU A 118 1.55 8.00 -21.70
CA GLU A 118 2.53 8.65 -20.83
C GLU A 118 2.43 10.16 -21.07
N VAL A 119 2.07 10.88 -20.03
CA VAL A 119 2.14 12.34 -20.03
C VAL A 119 3.44 12.68 -19.33
N ALA A 120 4.40 13.20 -20.10
CA ALA A 120 5.61 13.75 -19.52
C ALA A 120 5.22 14.86 -18.54
N VAL A 121 5.68 14.72 -17.29
CA VAL A 121 5.52 15.77 -16.29
C VAL A 121 6.51 16.88 -16.66
N ASP A 122 5.99 18.01 -17.11
CA ASP A 122 6.77 19.19 -17.52
C ASP A 122 7.11 20.12 -16.35
N THR A 123 6.74 19.70 -15.14
CA THR A 123 7.01 20.47 -13.92
C THR A 123 8.50 20.40 -13.59
N TYR A 124 9.14 21.57 -13.50
CA TYR A 124 10.54 21.68 -13.11
C TYR A 124 10.77 21.01 -11.75
N PHE A 125 11.72 20.09 -11.70
CA PHE A 125 12.19 19.41 -10.51
C PHE A 125 13.71 19.45 -10.52
N ASP A 126 14.31 19.89 -9.42
CA ASP A 126 15.76 19.87 -9.22
C ASP A 126 16.13 18.61 -8.43
N PRO A 127 16.71 17.58 -9.08
CA PRO A 127 17.13 16.36 -8.42
C PRO A 127 18.38 16.56 -7.55
N ASP A 128 19.05 17.70 -7.58
CA ASP A 128 20.20 17.98 -6.73
C ASP A 128 19.86 18.91 -5.57
N ALA A 129 18.63 19.44 -5.54
CA ALA A 129 18.17 20.28 -4.44
C ALA A 129 18.17 19.51 -3.10
N GLU A 130 18.79 20.12 -2.09
CA GLU A 130 18.77 19.61 -0.73
C GLU A 130 17.37 19.77 -0.12
N PRO A 131 16.87 18.74 0.59
CA PRO A 131 15.58 18.84 1.27
C PRO A 131 15.63 19.90 2.37
N VAL A 132 14.61 20.74 2.41
CA VAL A 132 14.50 21.75 3.46
C VAL A 132 14.10 21.07 4.77
N SER A 133 14.96 21.14 5.78
CA SER A 133 14.68 20.58 7.10
C SER A 133 13.71 21.47 7.89
N THR A 134 12.41 21.32 7.60
CA THR A 134 11.31 21.94 8.37
C THR A 134 10.53 20.88 9.15
N PRO A 135 9.94 21.23 10.31
CA PRO A 135 9.00 20.34 10.99
C PRO A 135 7.79 20.05 10.10
N ARG A 136 7.28 18.80 10.15
CA ARG A 136 6.05 18.42 9.43
C ARG A 136 4.87 19.26 9.92
N ALA A 137 4.20 19.94 9.01
CA ALA A 137 2.96 20.65 9.25
C ALA A 137 1.86 19.66 9.66
N ARG A 138 0.99 20.08 10.58
CA ARG A 138 -0.18 19.30 10.97
C ARG A 138 -1.31 19.57 9.98
N VAL A 139 -2.01 18.51 9.60
CA VAL A 139 -3.27 18.64 8.86
C VAL A 139 -4.32 19.18 9.84
N ALA A 140 -5.07 20.19 9.41
CA ALA A 140 -6.21 20.69 10.17
C ALA A 140 -7.37 19.71 9.97
N TYR A 141 -8.08 19.38 11.04
CA TYR A 141 -9.22 18.46 10.95
C TYR A 141 -10.50 19.20 11.24
N LEU A 142 -11.58 18.77 10.60
CA LEU A 142 -12.92 19.20 10.97
C LEU A 142 -13.21 18.79 12.43
N ASP A 143 -13.92 19.66 13.16
CA ASP A 143 -14.24 19.41 14.57
C ASP A 143 -14.95 18.07 14.74
N PRO A 144 -14.59 17.26 15.77
CA PRO A 144 -15.20 15.95 16.02
C PRO A 144 -16.73 15.95 16.07
N THR A 145 -17.34 17.01 16.61
CA THR A 145 -18.80 17.10 16.73
C THR A 145 -19.48 17.34 15.37
N THR A 146 -18.80 18.05 14.47
CA THR A 146 -19.27 18.31 13.11
C THR A 146 -19.07 17.08 12.22
N ARG A 147 -17.85 16.52 12.19
CA ARG A 147 -17.55 15.36 11.31
C ARG A 147 -18.35 14.10 11.65
N ALA A 148 -18.84 13.98 12.88
CA ALA A 148 -19.74 12.89 13.27
C ALA A 148 -21.13 12.97 12.60
N ARG A 149 -21.46 14.10 11.98
CA ARG A 149 -22.82 14.43 11.52
C ARG A 149 -22.86 14.88 10.05
N THR A 150 -21.72 14.90 9.37
CA THR A 150 -21.60 15.36 7.98
C THR A 150 -20.74 14.38 7.18
N PHE A 151 -20.90 14.42 5.85
CA PHE A 151 -20.02 13.76 4.90
C PHE A 151 -19.00 14.74 4.31
N GLU A 152 -18.74 15.84 5.02
CA GLU A 152 -17.75 16.83 4.59
C GLU A 152 -16.33 16.30 4.77
N GLU A 153 -15.39 16.90 4.06
CA GLU A 153 -13.98 16.54 4.13
C GLU A 153 -13.44 16.74 5.57
N VAL A 154 -12.93 15.65 6.15
CA VAL A 154 -12.44 15.65 7.54
C VAL A 154 -11.02 16.20 7.62
N GLU A 155 -10.18 15.89 6.63
CA GLU A 155 -8.80 16.38 6.50
C GLU A 155 -8.81 17.64 5.66
N LEU A 156 -8.73 18.80 6.33
CA LEU A 156 -8.81 20.08 5.63
C LEU A 156 -7.49 20.38 4.91
N SER A 157 -7.64 21.01 3.74
CA SER A 157 -6.51 21.44 2.91
C SER A 157 -5.62 22.46 3.64
N TRP A 158 -4.32 22.38 3.36
CA TRP A 158 -3.38 23.41 3.76
C TRP A 158 -3.59 24.70 2.96
N ASP A 159 -3.21 25.83 3.56
CA ASP A 159 -3.00 27.04 2.78
C ASP A 159 -1.81 26.87 1.81
N MET A 160 -1.75 27.75 0.82
CA MET A 160 -0.75 27.69 -0.24
C MET A 160 0.68 27.75 0.31
N GLU A 161 0.93 28.53 1.36
CA GLU A 161 2.26 28.69 1.96
C GLU A 161 2.73 27.38 2.60
N THR A 162 1.87 26.78 3.43
CA THR A 162 2.13 25.51 4.11
C THR A 162 2.28 24.38 3.11
N ALA A 163 1.42 24.29 2.09
CA ALA A 163 1.50 23.28 1.05
C ALA A 163 2.83 23.36 0.27
N CYS A 164 3.26 24.56 -0.12
CA CYS A 164 4.55 24.78 -0.78
C CYS A 164 5.74 24.42 0.12
N ALA A 165 5.67 24.75 1.41
CA ALA A 165 6.73 24.39 2.37
C ALA A 165 6.82 22.86 2.57
N GLU A 166 5.68 22.17 2.66
CA GLU A 166 5.60 20.71 2.76
C GLU A 166 6.14 20.02 1.51
N ALA A 167 5.85 20.55 0.32
CA ALA A 167 6.39 20.04 -0.94
C ALA A 167 7.93 20.15 -1.00
N LYS A 168 8.52 21.23 -0.47
CA LYS A 168 9.98 21.43 -0.38
C LYS A 168 10.66 20.57 0.69
N ARG A 169 9.90 19.99 1.63
CA ARG A 169 10.39 19.01 2.63
C ARG A 169 10.54 17.60 2.05
N CYS A 170 10.38 17.40 0.74
CA CYS A 170 10.37 16.09 0.09
C CYS A 170 11.53 15.19 0.57
N LEU A 171 11.21 13.97 1.00
CA LEU A 171 12.17 12.99 1.53
C LEU A 171 12.94 12.24 0.43
N ARG A 172 13.03 12.81 -0.78
CA ARG A 172 13.78 12.29 -1.93
C ARG A 172 13.46 10.82 -2.28
N CYS A 173 12.17 10.47 -2.37
CA CYS A 173 11.75 9.11 -2.76
C CYS A 173 12.06 8.78 -4.24
N ASP A 174 12.51 9.77 -5.00
CA ASP A 174 13.08 9.71 -6.35
C ASP A 174 14.57 9.33 -6.37
N TYR A 175 15.31 9.53 -5.27
CA TYR A 175 16.74 9.31 -5.25
C TYR A 175 17.07 7.84 -5.59
N GLY A 176 17.81 7.64 -6.68
CA GLY A 176 18.15 6.32 -7.22
C GLY A 176 17.09 5.69 -8.14
N LYS A 177 15.97 6.37 -8.42
CA LYS A 177 15.01 5.95 -9.45
C LYS A 177 15.38 6.60 -10.78
N ILE A 178 15.75 5.80 -11.76
CA ILE A 178 16.02 6.26 -13.13
C ILE A 178 14.68 6.42 -13.85
N PRO A 179 14.34 7.60 -14.40
CA PRO A 179 13.15 7.77 -15.21
C PRO A 179 13.14 6.80 -16.40
N VAL A 180 11.99 6.22 -16.70
CA VAL A 180 11.81 5.39 -17.90
C VAL A 180 11.96 6.29 -19.12
N GLY A 181 13.05 6.14 -19.88
CA GLY A 181 13.34 6.90 -21.10
C GLY A 181 14.76 7.45 -21.19
N GLU A 182 15.43 7.65 -20.05
CA GLU A 182 16.85 8.01 -20.00
C GLU A 182 17.66 6.78 -19.62
N GLN A 183 17.97 5.92 -20.59
CA GLN A 183 19.18 5.13 -20.45
C GLN A 183 20.36 6.09 -20.62
N PRO A 184 21.32 6.15 -19.68
CA PRO A 184 22.49 6.99 -19.86
C PRO A 184 23.34 6.43 -21.01
N GLU A 185 23.11 6.96 -22.21
CA GLU A 185 24.11 6.96 -23.26
C GLU A 185 25.28 7.77 -22.69
N GLN A 186 26.41 7.10 -22.44
CA GLN A 186 27.68 7.66 -21.93
C GLN A 186 27.80 7.77 -20.40
N ALA A 187 27.69 6.64 -19.70
CA ALA A 187 28.51 6.47 -18.49
C ALA A 187 29.99 6.36 -18.92
N GLU A 188 30.80 7.38 -18.66
CA GLU A 188 32.26 7.26 -18.72
C GLU A 188 32.71 6.05 -17.88
N PRO A 189 33.72 5.29 -18.32
CA PRO A 189 34.09 4.06 -17.63
C PRO A 189 34.61 4.41 -16.24
N ALA A 190 33.78 4.13 -15.22
CA ALA A 190 34.20 4.12 -13.84
C ALA A 190 35.48 3.29 -13.74
N THR A 191 36.55 3.94 -13.32
CA THR A 191 37.88 3.37 -13.21
C THR A 191 37.77 2.10 -12.39
N VAL A 192 38.14 0.97 -13.00
CA VAL A 192 38.18 -0.34 -12.37
C VAL A 192 39.17 -0.28 -11.20
N PHE A 193 38.67 -0.05 -9.99
CA PHE A 193 39.39 -0.45 -8.79
C PHE A 193 39.25 -1.97 -8.68
N ALA A 194 40.24 -2.66 -9.25
CA ALA A 194 40.48 -4.07 -9.01
C ALA A 194 40.80 -4.27 -7.52
N GLY A 195 39.95 -5.00 -6.81
CA GLY A 195 40.14 -5.26 -5.38
C GLY A 195 39.12 -6.23 -4.80
N ALA A 196 39.36 -7.52 -5.03
CA ALA A 196 38.91 -8.68 -4.25
C ALA A 196 37.42 -8.79 -3.86
N ALA A 197 36.75 -9.75 -4.51
CA ALA A 197 35.49 -10.33 -4.06
C ALA A 197 35.60 -10.84 -2.61
N THR A 198 34.77 -10.31 -1.72
CA THR A 198 34.45 -10.96 -0.45
C THR A 198 32.92 -11.00 -0.30
N PRO A 199 32.30 -12.18 -0.17
CA PRO A 199 30.87 -12.28 0.04
C PRO A 199 30.53 -11.79 1.45
N VAL A 200 29.64 -10.80 1.58
CA VAL A 200 29.14 -10.36 2.88
C VAL A 200 28.16 -11.42 3.41
N SER A 201 28.68 -12.35 4.21
CA SER A 201 27.88 -13.18 5.10
C SER A 201 27.46 -12.36 6.31
N ILE A 202 26.17 -12.16 6.50
CA ILE A 202 25.63 -11.48 7.68
C ILE A 202 25.53 -12.53 8.79
N SER A 203 26.47 -12.52 9.74
CA SER A 203 26.32 -13.26 11.01
C SER A 203 25.67 -12.36 12.06
N PRO A 204 24.76 -12.89 12.90
CA PRO A 204 24.16 -12.14 13.99
C PRO A 204 25.01 -12.31 15.25
N THR A 205 25.68 -11.25 15.69
CA THR A 205 26.18 -11.14 17.06
C THR A 205 25.73 -9.82 17.64
N VAL A 206 24.83 -9.90 18.61
CA VAL A 206 24.41 -8.83 19.50
C VAL A 206 25.41 -8.83 20.64
N ASP A 207 26.26 -7.82 20.74
CA ASP A 207 27.09 -7.62 21.91
C ASP A 207 26.21 -7.08 23.05
N VAL A 208 25.99 -7.94 24.03
CA VAL A 208 25.47 -7.57 25.35
C VAL A 208 26.68 -7.32 26.25
N GLU A 209 27.10 -6.06 26.38
CA GLU A 209 28.00 -5.68 27.45
C GLU A 209 27.19 -5.26 28.69
N GLY A 210 27.21 -6.14 29.69
CA GLY A 210 26.91 -5.77 31.06
C GLY A 210 28.10 -5.04 31.68
N GLY A 211 27.81 -3.96 32.40
CA GLY A 211 28.77 -3.25 33.23
C GLY A 211 28.12 -2.91 34.58
N VAL A 212 28.57 -3.59 35.61
CA VAL A 212 28.21 -3.38 37.02
C VAL A 212 28.90 -2.11 37.52
N ASN A 213 28.12 -1.22 38.15
CA ASN A 213 28.44 -0.50 39.40
C ASN A 213 27.16 0.14 39.94
#